data_AF-A0A2G9MHH1-F1
#
_entry.id   AF-A0A2G9MHH1-F1
#
_cell.length_a   1.000
_cell.length_b   1.000
_cell.length_c   1.000
_cell.angle_alpha   90.00
_cell.angle_beta   90.00
_cell.angle_gamma   90.00
#
_symmetry.space_group_name_H-M   'P 1'
#
loop_
_entity.id
_entity.type
_entity.pdbx_description
1 polymer ?
#
loop_
_entity_poly.entity_id
_entity_poly.type
_entity_poly.pdbx_seq_one_letter_code
_entity_poly.pdbx_strand_id
1 'polypeptide(L)'
;MTMDLSEKLSVVDRDIKDIILTLANGTQEVTKLLHTANRAEAGTVNASGETQLAMDIQADNIFFNLFKEKNNVKEFASEEREGATVINEQAQYSITIDPLDGSSLLDVNLSVGTILGIWKGKVLEGEIVGAAYVVYGPTTTFILSTGQGVNEFILRNNNFDYLQEIKVAEKGKIYSTGGLRSKWVDGHSDYINALEEGGYKLRYSGGLVPDVNQILLKKGGVFTYPALVDKPNGKLRLMFELCPFAFLAEQAGGAASNGCKRILEIERKELHQRSAIYIGSKKEIEQAESFLKDNGGINMMTESDVKVPADVPAEMKSTYIKNYLDATKRRGRLFLYAGDQKIEHLNDDFYGQISTGAIPIDDADPEHLFKIGKEAKQHIGFFAAQYGLIARYGKSYPEVPYLVKMNSKSHLVKTKDRDPISTQLVSFDDVLALKNNSGLNVVGVGYTIYVGSKYECEMLAEAGKLVADAHKNGMLIVLWVYPRGKAVTDEKDPHIIAGGAGVACCLGADFVKVNYPKKEGSASEEVFKEAVLAAGRTGVITSGGSSTDVRAFLDRLHKQVHISGCVGNATGRNIHQKTLHDAVKMCAAVAAVTYGNKDPDFAMKIYNGEEVFQL
;
A
#
# COMPACT_ATOMS: atom_id res chain seq x y z
N MET A 1 -25.25 -38.36 -30.32
CA MET A 1 -24.22 -38.78 -29.35
C MET A 1 -23.59 -37.50 -28.84
N THR A 2 -23.62 -37.27 -27.53
CA THR A 2 -22.75 -36.29 -26.88
C THR A 2 -21.31 -36.78 -27.03
N MET A 3 -20.42 -35.91 -27.52
CA MET A 3 -19.00 -36.24 -27.66
C MET A 3 -18.38 -36.41 -26.26
N ASP A 4 -17.66 -37.50 -26.03
CA ASP A 4 -17.03 -37.74 -24.74
C ASP A 4 -15.63 -37.09 -24.62
N LEU A 5 -15.07 -37.07 -23.41
CA LEU A 5 -13.74 -36.52 -23.14
C LEU A 5 -12.63 -37.16 -24.01
N SER A 6 -12.67 -38.48 -24.23
CA SER A 6 -11.63 -39.18 -25.01
C SER A 6 -11.69 -38.81 -26.49
N GLU A 7 -12.90 -38.66 -27.04
CA GLU A 7 -13.16 -38.20 -28.41
C GLU A 7 -12.69 -36.76 -28.60
N LYS A 8 -13.00 -35.86 -27.65
CA LYS A 8 -12.56 -34.46 -27.69
C LYS A 8 -11.03 -34.31 -27.63
N LEU A 9 -10.35 -35.25 -26.96
CA LEU A 9 -8.88 -35.30 -26.86
C LEU A 9 -8.20 -35.99 -28.04
N SER A 10 -8.92 -36.45 -29.06
CA SER A 10 -8.33 -37.20 -30.20
C SER A 10 -7.24 -36.45 -30.97
N VAL A 11 -7.24 -35.12 -30.91
CA VAL A 11 -6.26 -34.23 -31.57
C VAL A 11 -5.18 -33.69 -30.64
N VAL A 12 -5.22 -34.06 -29.36
CA VAL A 12 -4.23 -33.65 -28.34
C VAL A 12 -3.06 -34.63 -28.34
N ASP A 13 -1.88 -34.14 -27.95
CA ASP A 13 -0.70 -34.98 -27.73
C ASP A 13 -1.05 -36.22 -26.88
N ARG A 14 -0.49 -37.37 -27.27
CA ARG A 14 -0.84 -38.67 -26.68
C ARG A 14 -0.53 -38.73 -25.18
N ASP A 15 0.58 -38.15 -24.76
CA ASP A 15 1.02 -38.18 -23.36
C ASP A 15 0.14 -37.25 -22.52
N ILE A 16 -0.18 -36.06 -23.04
CA ILE A 16 -1.13 -35.13 -22.41
C ILE A 16 -2.53 -35.77 -22.31
N LYS A 17 -2.99 -36.44 -23.37
CA LYS A 17 -4.28 -37.16 -23.37
C LYS A 17 -4.33 -38.20 -22.25
N ASP A 18 -3.28 -39.02 -22.12
CA ASP A 18 -3.24 -40.05 -21.07
C ASP A 18 -3.18 -39.45 -19.65
N ILE A 19 -2.46 -38.34 -19.44
CA ILE A 19 -2.45 -37.60 -18.16
C ILE A 19 -3.87 -37.13 -17.81
N ILE A 20 -4.60 -36.55 -18.77
CA ILE A 20 -5.96 -36.03 -18.55
C ILE A 20 -6.95 -37.17 -18.26
N LEU A 21 -6.87 -38.28 -18.98
CA LEU A 21 -7.70 -39.46 -18.71
C LEU A 21 -7.39 -40.09 -17.34
N THR A 22 -6.14 -40.00 -16.88
CA THR A 22 -5.73 -40.43 -15.54
C THR A 22 -6.33 -39.55 -14.46
N LEU A 23 -6.31 -38.22 -14.65
CA LEU A 23 -7.00 -37.28 -13.78
C LEU A 23 -8.52 -37.57 -13.74
N ALA A 24 -9.14 -37.82 -14.88
CA ALA A 24 -10.57 -38.16 -14.97
C ALA A 24 -10.90 -39.45 -14.20
N ASN A 25 -10.04 -40.47 -14.27
CA ASN A 25 -10.21 -41.69 -13.47
C ASN A 25 -10.08 -41.40 -11.96
N GLY A 26 -9.03 -40.69 -11.54
CA GLY A 26 -8.86 -40.30 -10.14
C GLY A 26 -10.01 -39.43 -9.61
N THR A 27 -10.59 -38.60 -10.47
CA THR A 27 -11.78 -37.80 -10.14
C THR A 27 -12.98 -38.69 -9.78
N GLN A 28 -13.16 -39.82 -10.46
CA GLN A 28 -14.24 -40.76 -10.14
C GLN A 28 -14.03 -41.44 -8.79
N GLU A 29 -12.78 -41.80 -8.47
CA GLU A 29 -12.40 -42.36 -7.17
C GLU A 29 -12.61 -41.33 -6.04
N VAL A 30 -12.18 -40.07 -6.23
CA VAL A 30 -12.42 -38.99 -5.26
C VAL A 30 -13.92 -38.70 -5.11
N THR A 31 -14.70 -38.73 -6.20
CA THR A 31 -16.17 -38.57 -6.13
C THR A 31 -16.82 -39.66 -5.29
N LYS A 32 -16.40 -40.93 -5.45
CA LYS A 32 -16.88 -42.04 -4.61
C LYS A 32 -16.50 -41.81 -3.15
N LEU A 33 -15.23 -41.45 -2.90
CA LEU A 33 -14.71 -41.15 -1.57
C LEU A 33 -15.56 -40.08 -0.85
N LEU A 34 -15.85 -38.97 -1.53
CA LEU A 34 -16.66 -37.87 -1.01
C LEU A 34 -18.12 -38.28 -0.69
N HIS A 35 -18.71 -39.18 -1.48
CA HIS A 35 -20.07 -39.69 -1.23
C HIS A 35 -20.14 -40.72 -0.10
N THR A 36 -19.05 -41.43 0.18
CA THR A 36 -18.95 -42.39 1.29
C THR A 36 -18.45 -41.77 2.59
N ALA A 37 -17.97 -40.52 2.56
CA ALA A 37 -17.36 -39.86 3.70
C ALA A 37 -18.37 -39.59 4.83
N ASN A 38 -18.01 -40.01 6.05
CA ASN A 38 -18.78 -39.74 7.26
C ASN A 38 -18.47 -38.29 7.71
N ARG A 39 -19.42 -37.37 7.52
CA ARG A 39 -19.22 -35.90 7.67
C ARG A 39 -18.77 -35.46 9.07
N ALA A 40 -18.96 -36.31 10.09
CA ALA A 40 -18.71 -35.99 11.50
C ALA A 40 -17.36 -36.49 12.05
N GLU A 41 -16.58 -37.26 11.27
CA GLU A 41 -15.47 -38.05 11.81
C GLU A 41 -14.08 -37.75 11.20
N ALA A 42 -13.97 -36.75 10.33
CA ALA A 42 -12.67 -36.34 9.78
C ALA A 42 -11.71 -35.94 10.92
N GLY A 43 -10.68 -36.76 11.16
CA GLY A 43 -9.70 -36.57 12.24
C GLY A 43 -10.07 -37.24 13.59
N THR A 44 -11.11 -38.08 13.64
CA THR A 44 -11.48 -38.82 14.86
C THR A 44 -10.97 -40.28 14.82
N VAL A 45 -10.85 -40.88 16.00
CA VAL A 45 -10.49 -42.30 16.17
C VAL A 45 -11.78 -43.11 16.12
N ASN A 46 -11.86 -44.11 15.24
CA ASN A 46 -13.05 -44.95 15.12
C ASN A 46 -13.22 -45.88 16.35
N ALA A 47 -14.39 -46.52 16.49
CA ALA A 47 -14.69 -47.44 17.60
C ALA A 47 -13.74 -48.66 17.69
N SER A 48 -12.92 -48.91 16.66
CA SER A 48 -11.87 -49.92 16.59
C SER A 48 -10.46 -49.42 16.96
N GLY A 49 -10.29 -48.13 17.31
CA GLY A 49 -9.03 -47.56 17.77
C GLY A 49 -8.09 -47.07 16.66
N GLU A 50 -8.52 -47.03 15.40
CA GLU A 50 -7.71 -46.54 14.27
C GLU A 50 -8.00 -45.06 13.97
N THR A 51 -6.95 -44.28 13.73
CA THR A 51 -7.04 -42.88 13.32
C THR A 51 -7.44 -42.79 11.85
N GLN A 52 -8.55 -42.13 11.54
CA GLN A 52 -8.99 -41.92 10.17
C GLN A 52 -8.13 -40.83 9.49
N LEU A 53 -7.58 -41.12 8.31
CA LEU A 53 -6.83 -40.15 7.51
C LEU A 53 -7.73 -39.01 7.05
N ALA A 54 -7.19 -37.80 7.03
CA ALA A 54 -7.87 -36.64 6.47
C ALA A 54 -8.15 -36.84 4.96
N MET A 55 -9.24 -36.24 4.49
CA MET A 55 -9.78 -36.49 3.14
C MET A 55 -8.86 -35.99 2.03
N ASP A 56 -8.15 -34.91 2.29
CA ASP A 56 -7.09 -34.35 1.45
C ASP A 56 -5.94 -35.35 1.23
N ILE A 57 -5.45 -35.98 2.31
CA ILE A 57 -4.41 -37.03 2.25
C ILE A 57 -4.91 -38.26 1.47
N GLN A 58 -6.17 -38.64 1.64
CA GLN A 58 -6.76 -39.76 0.88
C GLN A 58 -6.85 -39.42 -0.61
N ALA A 59 -7.30 -38.22 -0.97
CA ALA A 59 -7.33 -37.75 -2.35
C ALA A 59 -5.92 -37.67 -2.96
N ASP A 60 -4.93 -37.16 -2.22
CA ASP A 60 -3.52 -37.15 -2.63
C ASP A 60 -3.02 -38.56 -2.95
N ASN A 61 -3.29 -39.54 -2.07
CA ASN A 61 -2.88 -40.92 -2.27
C ASN A 61 -3.52 -41.56 -3.50
N ILE A 62 -4.79 -41.25 -3.81
CA ILE A 62 -5.46 -41.71 -5.03
C ILE A 62 -4.68 -41.22 -6.25
N PHE A 63 -4.45 -39.90 -6.35
CA PHE A 63 -3.77 -39.33 -7.50
C PHE A 63 -2.31 -39.77 -7.59
N PHE A 64 -1.57 -39.77 -6.49
CA PHE A 64 -0.18 -40.25 -6.47
C PHE A 64 -0.08 -41.69 -6.96
N ASN A 65 -0.94 -42.59 -6.49
CA ASN A 65 -0.93 -43.98 -6.92
C ASN A 65 -1.31 -44.18 -8.39
N LEU A 66 -2.17 -43.34 -8.93
CA LEU A 66 -2.51 -43.38 -10.36
C LEU A 66 -1.36 -42.86 -11.23
N PHE A 67 -0.72 -41.76 -10.84
CA PHE A 67 0.31 -41.11 -11.63
C PHE A 67 1.70 -41.72 -11.46
N LYS A 68 2.01 -42.39 -10.34
CA LYS A 68 3.31 -43.09 -10.17
C LYS A 68 3.50 -44.23 -11.16
N GLU A 69 2.42 -44.80 -11.68
CA GLU A 69 2.42 -45.89 -12.67
C GLU A 69 2.52 -45.35 -14.12
N LYS A 70 2.63 -44.03 -14.30
CA LYS A 70 2.62 -43.37 -15.61
C LYS A 70 4.02 -43.02 -16.10
N ASN A 71 4.49 -43.78 -17.08
CA ASN A 71 5.80 -43.57 -17.72
C ASN A 71 5.91 -42.25 -18.50
N ASN A 72 4.81 -41.57 -18.80
CA ASN A 72 4.74 -40.26 -19.46
C ASN A 72 4.74 -39.08 -18.47
N VAL A 73 4.88 -39.33 -17.16
CA VAL A 73 5.00 -38.28 -16.13
C VAL A 73 6.45 -38.20 -15.62
N LYS A 74 7.02 -37.01 -15.63
CA LYS A 74 8.38 -36.71 -15.16
C LYS A 74 8.42 -36.50 -13.67
N GLU A 75 7.72 -35.49 -13.17
CA GLU A 75 7.57 -35.22 -11.74
C GLU A 75 6.09 -35.14 -11.36
N PHE A 76 5.77 -35.66 -10.18
CA PHE A 76 4.50 -35.46 -9.49
C PHE A 76 4.73 -34.53 -8.30
N ALA A 77 4.07 -33.39 -8.28
CA ALA A 77 4.09 -32.48 -7.14
C ALA A 77 2.67 -32.23 -6.64
N SER A 78 2.48 -32.25 -5.32
CA SER A 78 1.18 -32.07 -4.67
C SER A 78 1.27 -31.04 -3.56
N GLU A 79 0.17 -30.32 -3.32
CA GLU A 79 0.03 -29.41 -2.18
C GLU A 79 0.26 -30.12 -0.83
N GLU A 80 -0.08 -31.41 -0.75
CA GLU A 80 0.05 -32.26 0.44
C GLU A 80 1.46 -32.83 0.65
N ARG A 81 2.43 -32.50 -0.22
CA ARG A 81 3.79 -33.09 -0.20
C ARG A 81 4.86 -32.00 -0.17
N GLU A 82 5.92 -32.21 0.61
CA GLU A 82 6.99 -31.21 0.76
C GLU A 82 7.75 -30.92 -0.55
N GLY A 83 7.89 -31.92 -1.42
CA GLY A 83 8.67 -31.83 -2.65
C GLY A 83 8.07 -32.59 -3.83
N ALA A 84 8.60 -32.32 -5.01
CA ALA A 84 8.25 -33.03 -6.23
C ALA A 84 8.88 -34.44 -6.23
N THR A 85 8.07 -35.46 -6.51
CA THR A 85 8.53 -36.84 -6.68
C THR A 85 8.85 -37.08 -8.15
N VAL A 86 10.07 -37.47 -8.46
CA VAL A 86 10.45 -37.88 -9.82
C VAL A 86 9.86 -39.27 -10.10
N ILE A 87 9.03 -39.36 -11.14
CA ILE A 87 8.41 -40.61 -11.62
C ILE A 87 9.23 -41.19 -12.76
N ASN A 88 9.49 -40.40 -13.81
CA ASN A 88 10.35 -40.80 -14.94
C ASN A 88 11.16 -39.62 -15.50
N GLU A 89 12.47 -39.58 -15.26
CA GLU A 89 13.35 -38.52 -15.77
C GLU A 89 13.32 -38.32 -17.29
N GLN A 90 12.92 -39.34 -18.04
CA GLN A 90 12.88 -39.33 -19.51
C GLN A 90 11.55 -38.81 -20.07
N ALA A 91 10.50 -38.72 -19.25
CA ALA A 91 9.22 -38.19 -19.65
C ALA A 91 9.30 -36.68 -19.95
N GLN A 92 8.39 -36.19 -20.80
CA GLN A 92 8.40 -34.77 -21.19
C GLN A 92 7.61 -33.87 -20.24
N TYR A 93 6.65 -34.43 -19.50
CA TYR A 93 5.65 -33.65 -18.78
C TYR A 93 5.66 -33.93 -17.29
N SER A 94 5.68 -32.89 -16.46
CA SER A 94 5.43 -32.96 -15.02
C SER A 94 4.02 -32.50 -14.69
N ILE A 95 3.51 -32.85 -13.50
CA ILE A 95 2.21 -32.41 -13.02
C ILE A 95 2.30 -31.76 -11.64
N THR A 96 1.49 -30.72 -11.43
CA THR A 96 1.18 -30.17 -10.11
C THR A 96 -0.28 -30.44 -9.79
N ILE A 97 -0.60 -30.75 -8.54
CA ILE A 97 -1.97 -31.02 -8.13
C ILE A 97 -2.29 -30.42 -6.75
N ASP A 98 -3.46 -29.79 -6.64
CA ASP A 98 -4.17 -29.66 -5.37
C ASP A 98 -5.24 -30.77 -5.37
N PRO A 99 -5.05 -31.85 -4.58
CA PRO A 99 -5.91 -33.02 -4.65
C PRO A 99 -7.33 -32.71 -4.14
N LEU A 100 -7.49 -31.77 -3.20
CA LEU A 100 -8.77 -31.42 -2.60
C LEU A 100 -8.81 -29.97 -2.05
N ASP A 101 -9.00 -29.01 -2.95
CA ASP A 101 -9.23 -27.60 -2.59
C ASP A 101 -10.55 -27.43 -1.83
N GLY A 102 -10.51 -26.61 -0.80
CA GLY A 102 -11.67 -26.31 0.03
C GLY A 102 -12.05 -27.43 1.00
N SER A 103 -11.11 -28.30 1.40
CA SER A 103 -11.37 -29.38 2.37
C SER A 103 -12.07 -28.90 3.66
N SER A 104 -11.82 -27.66 4.09
CA SER A 104 -12.50 -27.00 5.22
C SER A 104 -13.99 -26.70 4.99
N LEU A 105 -14.53 -26.98 3.81
CA LEU A 105 -15.93 -26.77 3.44
C LEU A 105 -16.74 -28.07 3.41
N LEU A 106 -16.08 -29.22 3.61
CA LEU A 106 -16.70 -30.54 3.57
C LEU A 106 -17.71 -30.75 4.71
N ASP A 107 -17.38 -30.28 5.91
CA ASP A 107 -18.20 -30.41 7.13
C ASP A 107 -19.54 -29.68 7.00
N VAL A 108 -19.55 -28.55 6.30
CA VAL A 108 -20.74 -27.75 5.98
C VAL A 108 -21.38 -28.10 4.63
N ASN A 109 -20.91 -29.16 3.97
CA ASN A 109 -21.47 -29.70 2.73
C ASN A 109 -21.56 -28.67 1.58
N LEU A 110 -20.51 -27.85 1.43
CA LEU A 110 -20.33 -26.97 0.27
C LEU A 110 -19.44 -27.65 -0.78
N SER A 111 -19.40 -27.05 -1.98
CA SER A 111 -18.60 -27.59 -3.09
C SER A 111 -17.11 -27.45 -2.82
N VAL A 112 -16.36 -28.47 -3.21
CA VAL A 112 -14.88 -28.56 -3.15
C VAL A 112 -14.34 -28.93 -4.52
N GLY A 113 -13.02 -29.02 -4.69
CA GLY A 113 -12.46 -29.31 -6.01
C GLY A 113 -11.09 -29.96 -6.04
N THR A 114 -10.64 -30.32 -7.23
CA THR A 114 -9.26 -30.75 -7.51
C THR A 114 -8.70 -29.80 -8.57
N ILE A 115 -7.44 -29.39 -8.45
CA ILE A 115 -6.77 -28.50 -9.41
C ILE A 115 -5.55 -29.24 -9.95
N LEU A 116 -5.32 -29.21 -11.27
CA LEU A 116 -4.15 -29.83 -11.89
C LEU A 116 -3.50 -28.91 -12.93
N GLY A 117 -2.18 -28.81 -12.89
CA GLY A 117 -1.34 -28.20 -13.93
C GLY A 117 -0.47 -29.24 -14.64
N ILE A 118 -0.31 -29.12 -15.96
CA ILE A 118 0.56 -29.94 -16.80
C ILE A 118 1.70 -29.06 -17.31
N TRP A 119 2.93 -29.46 -17.01
CA TRP A 119 4.14 -28.69 -17.27
C TRP A 119 5.04 -29.43 -18.24
N LYS A 120 5.53 -28.77 -19.28
CA LYS A 120 6.57 -29.33 -20.15
C LYS A 120 7.94 -29.08 -19.52
N GLY A 121 8.63 -30.15 -19.13
CA GLY A 121 9.86 -30.10 -18.33
C GLY A 121 9.60 -30.25 -16.83
N LYS A 122 10.58 -29.88 -15.99
CA LYS A 122 10.47 -29.95 -14.53
C LYS A 122 9.48 -28.92 -13.97
N VAL A 123 8.88 -29.17 -12.81
CA VAL A 123 7.80 -28.33 -12.25
C VAL A 123 8.19 -26.85 -12.10
N LEU A 124 9.37 -26.55 -11.55
CA LEU A 124 9.80 -25.16 -11.28
C LEU A 124 10.37 -24.44 -12.52
N GLU A 125 10.87 -25.19 -13.50
CA GLU A 125 11.59 -24.66 -14.66
C GLU A 125 10.76 -24.71 -15.95
N GLY A 126 9.78 -25.62 -16.01
CA GLY A 126 9.02 -25.95 -17.21
C GLY A 126 7.90 -24.97 -17.52
N GLU A 127 7.29 -25.07 -18.69
CA GLU A 127 6.19 -24.20 -19.11
C GLU A 127 4.85 -24.92 -18.93
N ILE A 128 3.83 -24.22 -18.42
CA ILE A 128 2.50 -24.80 -18.32
C ILE A 128 1.89 -24.92 -19.73
N VAL A 129 1.49 -26.14 -20.09
CA VAL A 129 0.94 -26.48 -21.42
C VAL A 129 -0.50 -26.96 -21.35
N GLY A 130 -0.99 -27.28 -20.16
CA GLY A 130 -2.37 -27.65 -19.92
C GLY A 130 -2.72 -27.47 -18.44
N ALA A 131 -4.01 -27.31 -18.18
CA ALA A 131 -4.52 -27.25 -16.82
C ALA A 131 -5.95 -27.75 -16.79
N ALA A 132 -6.36 -28.27 -15.65
CA ALA A 132 -7.72 -28.70 -15.38
C ALA A 132 -8.12 -28.39 -13.94
N TYR A 133 -9.42 -28.25 -13.71
CA TYR A 133 -9.98 -28.37 -12.37
C TYR A 133 -11.29 -29.14 -12.39
N VAL A 134 -11.63 -29.71 -11.25
CA VAL A 134 -12.87 -30.44 -11.02
C VAL A 134 -13.66 -29.73 -9.94
N VAL A 135 -14.96 -29.59 -10.15
CA VAL A 135 -15.90 -29.16 -9.10
C VAL A 135 -16.68 -30.38 -8.61
N TYR A 136 -16.52 -30.73 -7.34
CA TYR A 136 -17.36 -31.71 -6.65
C TYR A 136 -18.55 -30.99 -6.01
N GLY A 137 -19.53 -30.64 -6.82
CA GLY A 137 -20.75 -29.94 -6.41
C GLY A 137 -22.00 -30.83 -6.46
N PRO A 138 -23.20 -30.24 -6.61
CA PRO A 138 -24.42 -31.00 -6.89
C PRO A 138 -24.31 -31.89 -8.14
N THR A 139 -23.45 -31.48 -9.08
CA THR A 139 -22.95 -32.31 -10.17
C THR A 139 -21.44 -32.21 -10.20
N THR A 140 -20.76 -33.30 -10.56
CA THR A 140 -19.31 -33.27 -10.80
C THR A 140 -19.03 -32.76 -12.21
N THR A 141 -18.34 -31.63 -12.32
CA THR A 141 -17.89 -31.06 -13.60
C THR A 141 -16.37 -31.03 -13.69
N PHE A 142 -15.85 -31.20 -14.90
CA PHE A 142 -14.43 -31.22 -15.21
C PHE A 142 -14.16 -30.15 -16.25
N ILE A 143 -13.28 -29.20 -15.93
CA ILE A 143 -12.94 -28.06 -16.79
C ILE A 143 -11.49 -28.21 -17.22
N LEU A 144 -11.21 -28.04 -18.50
CA LEU A 144 -9.91 -28.37 -19.10
C LEU A 144 -9.51 -27.40 -20.20
N SER A 145 -8.20 -27.10 -20.25
CA SER A 145 -7.55 -26.55 -21.43
C SER A 145 -6.18 -27.19 -21.68
N THR A 146 -5.86 -27.36 -22.97
CA THR A 146 -4.54 -27.75 -23.48
C THR A 146 -3.97 -26.69 -24.43
N GLY A 147 -4.37 -25.42 -24.24
CA GLY A 147 -3.96 -24.29 -25.08
C GLY A 147 -4.88 -24.00 -26.29
N GLN A 148 -6.01 -24.71 -26.40
CA GLN A 148 -7.01 -24.53 -27.46
C GLN A 148 -8.40 -24.24 -26.87
N GLY A 149 -8.49 -23.15 -26.11
CA GLY A 149 -9.73 -22.77 -25.41
C GLY A 149 -10.00 -23.64 -24.18
N VAL A 150 -11.11 -23.34 -23.49
CA VAL A 150 -11.49 -24.01 -22.25
C VAL A 150 -12.79 -24.76 -22.45
N ASN A 151 -12.84 -26.03 -22.05
CA ASN A 151 -13.99 -26.90 -22.27
C ASN A 151 -14.49 -27.46 -20.93
N GLU A 152 -15.81 -27.48 -20.75
CA GLU A 152 -16.50 -28.06 -19.62
C GLU A 152 -17.09 -29.43 -19.98
N PHE A 153 -16.95 -30.38 -19.06
CA PHE A 153 -17.53 -31.71 -19.15
C PHE A 153 -18.30 -32.03 -17.86
N ILE A 154 -19.33 -32.88 -17.97
CA ILE A 154 -20.11 -33.36 -16.82
C ILE A 154 -19.95 -34.86 -16.64
N LEU A 155 -19.81 -35.29 -15.39
CA LEU A 155 -19.78 -36.71 -15.06
C LEU A 155 -21.19 -37.32 -15.14
N ARG A 156 -21.39 -38.29 -16.03
CA ARG A 156 -22.62 -39.07 -16.17
C ARG A 156 -22.26 -40.53 -16.45
N ASN A 157 -22.86 -41.47 -15.72
CA ASN A 157 -22.65 -42.91 -15.91
C ASN A 157 -21.14 -43.30 -15.98
N ASN A 158 -20.32 -42.70 -15.11
CA ASN A 158 -18.86 -42.86 -15.10
C ASN A 158 -18.12 -42.43 -16.38
N ASN A 159 -18.71 -41.53 -17.18
CA ASN A 159 -18.07 -40.89 -18.32
C ASN A 159 -18.20 -39.36 -18.23
N PHE A 160 -17.22 -38.64 -18.79
CA PHE A 160 -17.27 -37.19 -18.88
C PHE A 160 -17.79 -36.77 -20.26
N ASP A 161 -19.05 -36.33 -20.30
CA ASP A 161 -19.71 -35.85 -21.51
C ASP A 161 -19.39 -34.36 -21.72
N TYR A 162 -19.05 -33.96 -22.95
CA TYR A 162 -18.84 -32.55 -23.29
C TYR A 162 -20.12 -31.73 -23.10
N LEU A 163 -19.99 -30.60 -22.39
CA LEU A 163 -21.06 -29.64 -22.18
C LEU A 163 -20.92 -28.41 -23.09
N GLN A 164 -19.83 -27.65 -22.93
CA GLN A 164 -19.66 -26.37 -23.60
C GLN A 164 -18.20 -25.90 -23.64
N GLU A 165 -17.94 -24.93 -24.52
CA GLU A 165 -16.74 -24.10 -24.48
C GLU A 165 -16.99 -22.90 -23.55
N ILE A 166 -16.05 -22.62 -22.65
CA ILE A 166 -16.10 -21.50 -21.71
C ILE A 166 -15.38 -20.30 -22.33
N LYS A 167 -16.07 -19.14 -22.33
CA LYS A 167 -15.48 -17.84 -22.69
C LYS A 167 -15.85 -16.79 -21.65
N VAL A 168 -14.86 -16.01 -21.25
CA VAL A 168 -14.99 -14.88 -20.33
C VAL A 168 -15.12 -13.61 -21.16
N ALA A 169 -16.12 -12.79 -20.83
CA ALA A 169 -16.29 -11.48 -21.43
C ALA A 169 -15.28 -10.47 -20.86
N GLU A 170 -15.09 -9.37 -21.58
CA GLU A 170 -14.22 -8.25 -21.15
C GLU A 170 -14.64 -7.63 -19.81
N LYS A 171 -15.91 -7.77 -19.38
CA LYS A 171 -16.47 -7.27 -18.12
C LYS A 171 -17.58 -8.17 -17.60
N GLY A 172 -17.74 -8.29 -16.28
CA GLY A 172 -18.82 -9.01 -15.61
C GLY A 172 -19.69 -8.15 -14.68
N LYS A 173 -20.34 -8.85 -13.73
CA LYS A 173 -21.29 -8.26 -12.76
C LYS A 173 -21.23 -8.88 -11.36
N ILE A 174 -20.28 -9.78 -11.13
CA ILE A 174 -20.12 -10.47 -9.85
C ILE A 174 -18.68 -10.33 -9.41
N TYR A 175 -18.47 -10.32 -8.10
CA TYR A 175 -17.15 -10.37 -7.51
C TYR A 175 -17.14 -11.38 -6.38
N SER A 176 -15.98 -11.98 -6.15
CA SER A 176 -15.73 -12.95 -5.11
C SER A 176 -14.42 -12.58 -4.43
N THR A 177 -14.41 -12.37 -3.11
CA THR A 177 -13.21 -11.90 -2.41
C THR A 177 -12.94 -12.69 -1.15
N GLY A 178 -11.72 -13.22 -1.06
CA GLY A 178 -11.18 -13.86 0.13
C GLY A 178 -10.43 -12.90 1.05
N GLY A 179 -10.01 -13.44 2.20
CA GLY A 179 -9.33 -12.68 3.26
C GLY A 179 -10.31 -11.87 4.12
N LEU A 180 -9.91 -11.61 5.37
CA LEU A 180 -10.70 -10.79 6.27
C LEU A 180 -10.62 -9.32 5.84
N ARG A 181 -11.76 -8.64 5.76
CA ARG A 181 -11.82 -7.21 5.38
C ARG A 181 -10.93 -6.32 6.25
N SER A 182 -10.82 -6.62 7.54
CA SER A 182 -9.94 -5.90 8.49
C SER A 182 -8.44 -6.09 8.24
N LYS A 183 -8.06 -6.98 7.32
CA LYS A 183 -6.67 -7.28 6.94
C LYS A 183 -6.36 -6.94 5.49
N TRP A 184 -7.35 -6.44 4.75
CA TRP A 184 -7.13 -6.01 3.37
C TRP A 184 -6.21 -4.80 3.33
N VAL A 185 -5.40 -4.74 2.30
CA VAL A 185 -4.65 -3.52 1.94
C VAL A 185 -5.62 -2.49 1.35
N ASP A 186 -5.30 -1.20 1.50
CA ASP A 186 -6.21 -0.11 1.12
C ASP A 186 -6.61 -0.17 -0.36
N GLY A 187 -5.66 -0.41 -1.27
CA GLY A 187 -5.95 -0.52 -2.70
C GLY A 187 -6.93 -1.66 -3.02
N HIS A 188 -6.89 -2.77 -2.26
CA HIS A 188 -7.87 -3.84 -2.40
C HIS A 188 -9.24 -3.43 -1.87
N SER A 189 -9.29 -2.78 -0.71
CA SER A 189 -10.55 -2.26 -0.14
C SER A 189 -11.22 -1.26 -1.07
N ASP A 190 -10.45 -0.31 -1.62
CA ASP A 190 -10.93 0.70 -2.55
C ASP A 190 -11.41 0.07 -3.86
N TYR A 191 -10.71 -0.96 -4.36
CA TYR A 191 -11.14 -1.74 -5.52
C TYR A 191 -12.49 -2.44 -5.29
N ILE A 192 -12.65 -3.12 -4.16
CA ILE A 192 -13.92 -3.79 -3.82
C ILE A 192 -15.06 -2.77 -3.69
N ASN A 193 -14.83 -1.64 -3.02
CA ASN A 193 -15.82 -0.57 -2.91
C ASN A 193 -16.24 -0.05 -4.31
N ALA A 194 -15.29 0.15 -5.23
CA ALA A 194 -15.58 0.58 -6.60
C ALA A 194 -16.40 -0.45 -7.40
N LEU A 195 -16.20 -1.76 -7.17
CA LEU A 195 -17.05 -2.80 -7.76
C LEU A 195 -18.48 -2.75 -7.19
N GLU A 196 -18.62 -2.56 -5.88
CA GLU A 196 -19.92 -2.45 -5.22
C GLU A 196 -20.71 -1.22 -5.70
N GLU A 197 -20.06 -0.07 -5.81
CA GLU A 197 -20.63 1.15 -6.40
C GLU A 197 -21.01 0.93 -7.88
N GLY A 198 -20.21 0.13 -8.61
CA GLY A 198 -20.51 -0.32 -9.96
C GLY A 198 -21.67 -1.32 -10.08
N GLY A 199 -22.30 -1.71 -8.97
CA GLY A 199 -23.44 -2.61 -8.93
C GLY A 199 -23.08 -4.10 -9.01
N TYR A 200 -21.84 -4.46 -8.70
CA TYR A 200 -21.42 -5.86 -8.69
C TYR A 200 -21.99 -6.60 -7.48
N LYS A 201 -22.30 -7.88 -7.66
CA LYS A 201 -22.85 -8.73 -6.59
C LYS A 201 -21.77 -9.60 -5.99
N LEU A 202 -21.61 -9.52 -4.67
CA LEU A 202 -20.74 -10.41 -3.90
C LEU A 202 -21.22 -11.86 -4.00
N ARG A 203 -20.28 -12.76 -4.27
CA ARG A 203 -20.47 -14.21 -4.17
C ARG A 203 -19.19 -14.85 -3.65
N TYR A 204 -19.19 -15.35 -2.42
CA TYR A 204 -18.02 -15.98 -1.84
C TYR A 204 -18.43 -17.23 -1.06
N SER A 205 -17.99 -18.39 -1.54
CA SER A 205 -18.24 -19.69 -0.90
C SER A 205 -17.15 -20.05 0.11
N GLY A 206 -15.96 -19.49 -0.04
CA GLY A 206 -14.80 -19.80 0.80
C GLY A 206 -13.80 -20.77 0.17
N GLY A 207 -14.11 -21.35 -0.99
CA GLY A 207 -13.27 -22.30 -1.71
C GLY A 207 -12.81 -21.72 -3.04
N LEU A 208 -11.53 -21.91 -3.39
CA LEU A 208 -10.97 -21.30 -4.59
C LEU A 208 -11.64 -21.84 -5.85
N VAL A 209 -11.77 -23.16 -5.96
CA VAL A 209 -12.38 -23.84 -7.11
C VAL A 209 -13.82 -23.38 -7.36
N PRO A 210 -14.77 -23.50 -6.40
CA PRO A 210 -16.14 -23.05 -6.64
C PRO A 210 -16.23 -21.55 -6.94
N ASP A 211 -15.40 -20.72 -6.30
CA ASP A 211 -15.45 -19.27 -6.47
C ASP A 211 -14.84 -18.78 -7.79
N VAL A 212 -13.80 -19.41 -8.33
CA VAL A 212 -13.31 -19.12 -9.69
C VAL A 212 -14.24 -19.71 -10.74
N ASN A 213 -14.76 -20.92 -10.51
CA ASN A 213 -15.68 -21.59 -11.44
C ASN A 213 -16.92 -20.75 -11.74
N GLN A 214 -17.51 -20.09 -10.74
CA GLN A 214 -18.65 -19.20 -10.99
C GLN A 214 -18.30 -17.99 -11.85
N ILE A 215 -17.08 -17.44 -11.75
CA ILE A 215 -16.63 -16.31 -12.59
C ILE A 215 -16.57 -16.77 -14.05
N LEU A 216 -15.96 -17.93 -14.28
CA LEU A 216 -15.84 -18.53 -15.61
C LEU A 216 -17.21 -18.88 -16.22
N LEU A 217 -18.08 -19.57 -15.49
CA LEU A 217 -19.40 -20.00 -16.00
C LEU A 217 -20.41 -18.85 -16.11
N LYS A 218 -20.31 -17.80 -15.29
CA LYS A 218 -21.10 -16.56 -15.47
C LYS A 218 -20.49 -15.63 -16.52
N LYS A 219 -19.41 -16.07 -17.19
CA LYS A 219 -18.75 -15.40 -18.31
C LYS A 219 -18.21 -14.02 -17.94
N GLY A 220 -17.85 -13.80 -16.69
CA GLY A 220 -17.18 -12.58 -16.27
C GLY A 220 -17.42 -12.17 -14.82
N GLY A 221 -16.59 -11.22 -14.40
CA GLY A 221 -16.47 -10.77 -13.01
C GLY A 221 -15.04 -10.96 -12.54
N VAL A 222 -14.85 -11.01 -11.23
CA VAL A 222 -13.52 -11.20 -10.65
C VAL A 222 -13.56 -12.05 -9.39
N PHE A 223 -12.60 -12.94 -9.25
CA PHE A 223 -12.22 -13.55 -7.98
C PHE A 223 -10.93 -12.90 -7.48
N THR A 224 -10.87 -12.62 -6.19
CA THR A 224 -9.70 -12.01 -5.56
C THR A 224 -9.32 -12.72 -4.27
N TYR A 225 -8.05 -13.02 -4.09
CA TYR A 225 -7.44 -13.27 -2.78
C TYR A 225 -6.23 -12.34 -2.65
N PRO A 226 -6.40 -11.15 -2.04
CA PRO A 226 -5.36 -10.12 -2.04
C PRO A 226 -4.19 -10.52 -1.14
N ALA A 227 -3.09 -9.76 -1.28
CA ALA A 227 -2.13 -9.65 -0.19
C ALA A 227 -2.83 -9.04 1.04
N LEU A 228 -2.51 -9.54 2.22
CA LEU A 228 -3.06 -9.05 3.48
C LEU A 228 -1.96 -8.36 4.29
N VAL A 229 -2.35 -7.48 5.20
CA VAL A 229 -1.42 -6.79 6.11
C VAL A 229 -0.53 -7.78 6.88
N ASP A 230 -1.08 -8.93 7.29
CA ASP A 230 -0.37 -10.00 8.00
C ASP A 230 0.21 -11.08 7.07
N LYS A 231 -0.15 -11.08 5.79
CA LYS A 231 0.29 -12.06 4.78
C LYS A 231 0.63 -11.33 3.47
N PRO A 232 1.76 -10.60 3.43
CA PRO A 232 2.11 -9.75 2.30
C PRO A 232 2.37 -10.56 1.01
N ASN A 233 2.76 -11.83 1.13
CA ASN A 233 2.97 -12.74 0.00
C ASN A 233 1.70 -13.51 -0.40
N GLY A 234 0.52 -13.14 0.12
CA GLY A 234 -0.74 -13.85 -0.14
C GLY A 234 -0.86 -15.18 0.60
N LYS A 235 -1.99 -15.87 0.39
CA LYS A 235 -2.33 -17.15 1.05
C LYS A 235 -2.19 -18.36 0.13
N LEU A 236 -2.53 -18.21 -1.14
CA LEU A 236 -2.68 -19.32 -2.08
C LEU A 236 -1.35 -19.65 -2.77
N ARG A 237 -1.14 -20.91 -3.11
CA ARG A 237 0.09 -21.47 -3.66
C ARG A 237 0.15 -21.26 -5.16
N LEU A 238 1.27 -20.71 -5.61
CA LEU A 238 1.51 -20.37 -7.00
C LEU A 238 1.42 -21.60 -7.92
N MET A 239 2.05 -22.71 -7.53
CA MET A 239 2.23 -23.89 -8.40
C MET A 239 1.00 -24.80 -8.50
N PHE A 240 0.26 -24.95 -7.39
CA PHE A 240 -0.86 -25.88 -7.29
C PHE A 240 -2.20 -25.23 -7.58
N GLU A 241 -2.32 -23.94 -7.27
CA GLU A 241 -3.58 -23.20 -7.34
C GLU A 241 -3.54 -22.12 -8.42
N LEU A 242 -2.60 -21.17 -8.33
CA LEU A 242 -2.68 -19.93 -9.11
C LEU A 242 -2.30 -20.11 -10.59
N CYS A 243 -1.20 -20.79 -10.90
CA CYS A 243 -0.76 -21.01 -12.28
C CYS A 243 -1.76 -21.82 -13.12
N PRO A 244 -2.32 -22.95 -12.62
CA PRO A 244 -3.37 -23.67 -13.34
C PRO A 244 -4.60 -22.81 -13.64
N PHE A 245 -5.10 -22.05 -12.65
CA PHE A 245 -6.23 -21.17 -12.86
C PHE A 245 -5.91 -20.01 -13.80
N ALA A 246 -4.74 -19.40 -13.69
CA ALA A 246 -4.30 -18.34 -14.58
C ALA A 246 -4.25 -18.80 -16.04
N PHE A 247 -3.71 -19.99 -16.30
CA PHE A 247 -3.72 -20.59 -17.63
C PHE A 247 -5.15 -20.75 -18.16
N LEU A 248 -6.07 -21.30 -17.36
CA LEU A 248 -7.47 -21.46 -17.75
C LEU A 248 -8.18 -20.14 -18.01
N ALA A 249 -8.02 -19.14 -17.13
CA ALA A 249 -8.66 -17.85 -17.30
C ALA A 249 -8.18 -17.14 -18.57
N GLU A 250 -6.89 -17.15 -18.86
CA GLU A 250 -6.33 -16.54 -20.07
C GLU A 250 -6.79 -17.29 -21.35
N GLN A 251 -6.84 -18.61 -21.32
CA GLN A 251 -7.38 -19.42 -22.43
C GLN A 251 -8.88 -19.19 -22.66
N ALA A 252 -9.63 -18.81 -21.62
CA ALA A 252 -11.03 -18.42 -21.73
C ALA A 252 -11.21 -16.95 -22.21
N GLY A 253 -10.13 -16.19 -22.40
CA GLY A 253 -10.16 -14.78 -22.79
C GLY A 253 -10.15 -13.77 -21.64
N GLY A 254 -9.98 -14.23 -20.39
CA GLY A 254 -9.80 -13.41 -19.20
C GLY A 254 -8.33 -13.04 -18.94
N ALA A 255 -8.04 -12.68 -17.69
CA ALA A 255 -6.69 -12.38 -17.21
C ALA A 255 -6.50 -12.81 -15.74
N ALA A 256 -5.24 -12.94 -15.32
CA ALA A 256 -4.85 -13.25 -13.96
C ALA A 256 -3.59 -12.46 -13.55
N SER A 257 -3.67 -11.71 -12.45
CA SER A 257 -2.60 -10.84 -11.93
C SER A 257 -2.46 -11.01 -10.42
N ASN A 258 -1.28 -10.75 -9.86
CA ASN A 258 -1.12 -10.60 -8.41
C ASN A 258 -1.40 -9.16 -7.92
N GLY A 259 -1.92 -8.31 -8.81
CA GLY A 259 -2.17 -6.89 -8.58
C GLY A 259 -1.09 -5.97 -9.15
N CYS A 260 0.08 -6.52 -9.48
CA CYS A 260 1.18 -5.78 -10.11
C CYS A 260 1.74 -6.47 -11.36
N LYS A 261 1.73 -7.81 -11.37
CA LYS A 261 2.33 -8.65 -12.41
C LYS A 261 1.39 -9.80 -12.76
N ARG A 262 1.37 -10.17 -14.04
CA ARG A 262 0.69 -11.36 -14.55
C ARG A 262 1.20 -12.62 -13.84
N ILE A 263 0.28 -13.51 -13.44
CA ILE A 263 0.60 -14.69 -12.62
C ILE A 263 1.59 -15.62 -13.29
N LEU A 264 1.40 -15.92 -14.58
CA LEU A 264 2.28 -16.81 -15.33
C LEU A 264 3.69 -16.24 -15.57
N GLU A 265 3.93 -14.97 -15.24
CA GLU A 265 5.24 -14.31 -15.35
C GLU A 265 5.95 -14.18 -13.99
N ILE A 266 5.32 -14.64 -12.90
CA ILE A 266 5.95 -14.65 -11.57
C ILE A 266 7.06 -15.70 -11.57
N GLU A 267 8.24 -15.31 -11.07
CA GLU A 267 9.36 -16.22 -10.90
C GLU A 267 9.02 -17.29 -9.84
N ARG A 268 9.20 -18.57 -10.20
CA ARG A 268 8.90 -19.73 -9.36
C ARG A 268 10.16 -20.19 -8.63
N LYS A 269 10.30 -19.78 -7.37
CA LYS A 269 11.52 -20.01 -6.56
C LYS A 269 11.42 -21.29 -5.73
N GLU A 270 10.23 -21.58 -5.23
CA GLU A 270 9.96 -22.72 -4.38
C GLU A 270 8.59 -23.33 -4.72
N LEU A 271 8.43 -24.62 -4.44
CA LEU A 271 7.24 -25.36 -4.81
C LEU A 271 5.97 -24.83 -4.12
N HIS A 272 6.11 -24.45 -2.84
CA HIS A 272 5.02 -23.95 -1.99
C HIS A 272 4.92 -22.42 -1.95
N GLN A 273 5.51 -21.72 -2.93
CA GLN A 273 5.51 -20.27 -3.03
C GLN A 273 4.09 -19.74 -3.03
N ARG A 274 3.82 -18.67 -2.28
CA ARG A 274 2.50 -18.03 -2.23
C ARG A 274 2.45 -16.74 -3.05
N SER A 275 1.24 -16.39 -3.49
CA SER A 275 0.98 -15.07 -4.08
C SER A 275 -0.45 -14.59 -3.81
N ALA A 276 -0.64 -13.29 -4.03
CA ALA A 276 -1.98 -12.73 -4.20
C ALA A 276 -2.52 -13.09 -5.59
N ILE A 277 -3.84 -13.06 -5.75
CA ILE A 277 -4.49 -13.33 -7.03
C ILE A 277 -5.70 -12.43 -7.25
N TYR A 278 -5.80 -11.92 -8.47
CA TYR A 278 -6.95 -11.28 -9.08
C TYR A 278 -7.15 -11.99 -10.40
N ILE A 279 -8.29 -12.64 -10.60
CA ILE A 279 -8.55 -13.49 -11.76
C ILE A 279 -9.97 -13.34 -12.27
N GLY A 280 -10.14 -13.17 -13.57
CA GLY A 280 -11.45 -12.98 -14.18
C GLY A 280 -11.41 -12.20 -15.48
N SER A 281 -12.41 -11.33 -15.67
CA SER A 281 -12.54 -10.45 -16.84
C SER A 281 -11.43 -9.40 -16.89
N LYS A 282 -10.90 -9.12 -18.09
CA LYS A 282 -9.73 -8.24 -18.28
C LYS A 282 -9.90 -6.85 -17.69
N LYS A 283 -11.06 -6.20 -17.88
CA LYS A 283 -11.29 -4.84 -17.35
C LYS A 283 -11.27 -4.79 -15.83
N GLU A 284 -11.80 -5.82 -15.17
CA GLU A 284 -11.73 -5.94 -13.72
C GLU A 284 -10.29 -6.14 -13.23
N ILE A 285 -9.46 -6.87 -13.97
CA ILE A 285 -8.04 -7.04 -13.64
C ILE A 285 -7.27 -5.73 -13.84
N GLU A 286 -7.47 -5.05 -14.97
CA GLU A 286 -6.87 -3.74 -15.24
C GLU A 286 -7.26 -2.70 -14.17
N GLN A 287 -8.55 -2.70 -13.77
CA GLN A 287 -9.03 -1.88 -12.68
C GLN A 287 -8.38 -2.28 -11.35
N ALA A 288 -8.30 -3.57 -11.02
CA ALA A 288 -7.62 -4.01 -9.79
C ALA A 288 -6.17 -3.51 -9.77
N GLU A 289 -5.43 -3.70 -10.88
CA GLU A 289 -4.07 -3.20 -11.00
C GLU A 289 -3.99 -1.69 -10.86
N SER A 290 -4.94 -0.91 -11.41
CA SER A 290 -4.93 0.55 -11.22
C SER A 290 -5.17 0.93 -9.76
N PHE A 291 -6.08 0.28 -9.04
CA PHE A 291 -6.28 0.56 -7.61
C PHE A 291 -5.06 0.17 -6.76
N LEU A 292 -4.38 -0.91 -7.15
CA LEU A 292 -3.17 -1.39 -6.47
C LEU A 292 -1.91 -0.62 -6.89
N LYS A 293 -1.94 0.08 -8.03
CA LYS A 293 -0.92 1.02 -8.52
C LYS A 293 -1.14 2.47 -8.03
N ASP A 294 -2.40 2.93 -7.94
CA ASP A 294 -2.77 4.35 -7.75
C ASP A 294 -3.52 4.67 -6.42
N ASN A 295 -3.87 3.71 -5.55
CA ASN A 295 -4.48 4.01 -4.24
C ASN A 295 -3.86 3.24 -3.05
N GLY A 296 -2.85 3.86 -2.41
CA GLY A 296 -3.07 4.16 -0.98
C GLY A 296 -2.09 3.60 0.05
N GLY A 297 -1.10 2.79 -0.33
CA GLY A 297 0.11 2.69 0.45
C GLY A 297 1.18 3.54 -0.21
N ILE A 298 1.55 4.70 0.35
CA ILE A 298 2.99 4.99 0.23
C ILE A 298 3.65 3.80 0.93
N ASN A 299 4.38 2.98 0.17
CA ASN A 299 5.03 1.78 0.70
C ASN A 299 5.63 2.14 2.05
N MET A 300 5.18 1.44 3.09
CA MET A 300 5.64 1.75 4.44
C MET A 300 7.15 1.59 4.45
N MET A 301 7.85 2.71 4.64
CA MET A 301 9.28 2.74 4.75
C MET A 301 9.70 1.83 5.91
N THR A 302 10.61 0.94 5.57
CA THR A 302 11.39 0.13 6.49
C THR A 302 12.66 0.89 6.88
N GLU A 303 13.39 0.37 7.86
CA GLU A 303 14.66 0.99 8.29
C GLU A 303 15.69 1.03 7.15
N SER A 304 15.67 0.05 6.24
CA SER A 304 16.56 0.00 5.07
C SER A 304 16.26 1.06 4.01
N ASP A 305 15.06 1.63 4.00
CA ASP A 305 14.67 2.65 3.03
C ASP A 305 15.18 4.06 3.42
N VAL A 306 15.52 4.26 4.70
CA VAL A 306 15.98 5.55 5.21
C VAL A 306 17.44 5.80 4.82
N LYS A 307 17.65 6.84 4.01
CA LYS A 307 18.98 7.30 3.61
C LYS A 307 19.57 8.19 4.70
N VAL A 308 20.34 7.58 5.60
CA VAL A 308 21.00 8.29 6.70
C VAL A 308 22.15 9.16 6.17
N PRO A 309 22.17 10.48 6.46
CA PRO A 309 23.27 11.37 6.12
C PRO A 309 24.60 10.92 6.76
N ALA A 310 25.72 11.21 6.08
CA ALA A 310 27.04 10.76 6.50
C ALA A 310 27.57 11.46 7.77
N ASP A 311 27.00 12.61 8.12
CA ASP A 311 27.30 13.38 9.33
C ASP A 311 26.48 12.93 10.56
N VAL A 312 25.60 11.94 10.41
CA VAL A 312 24.98 11.22 11.53
C VAL A 312 25.96 10.15 12.04
N PRO A 313 26.42 10.22 13.31
CA PRO A 313 27.31 9.22 13.88
C PRO A 313 26.69 7.82 13.92
N ALA A 314 27.54 6.79 13.87
CA ALA A 314 27.08 5.40 13.80
C ALA A 314 26.20 5.01 15.01
N GLU A 315 26.54 5.51 16.19
CA GLU A 315 25.81 5.34 17.45
C GLU A 315 24.43 6.02 17.44
N MET A 316 24.24 7.07 16.63
CA MET A 316 22.97 7.79 16.52
C MET A 316 22.13 7.37 15.31
N LYS A 317 22.63 6.47 14.45
CA LYS A 317 21.95 6.00 13.25
C LYS A 317 20.56 5.46 13.54
N SER A 318 20.41 4.60 14.55
CA SER A 318 19.11 4.03 14.93
C SER A 318 18.13 5.09 15.42
N THR A 319 18.61 6.06 16.22
CA THR A 319 17.81 7.19 16.71
C THR A 319 17.33 8.07 15.56
N TYR A 320 18.23 8.39 14.61
CA TYR A 320 17.88 9.14 13.41
C TYR A 320 16.84 8.41 12.56
N ILE A 321 17.04 7.12 12.28
CA ILE A 321 16.09 6.31 11.49
C ILE A 321 14.72 6.29 12.16
N LYS A 322 14.67 6.05 13.48
CA LYS A 322 13.42 6.08 14.23
C LYS A 322 12.72 7.44 14.12
N ASN A 323 13.45 8.54 14.35
CA ASN A 323 12.89 9.88 14.26
C ASN A 323 12.37 10.16 12.84
N TYR A 324 13.10 9.74 11.80
CA TYR A 324 12.69 9.91 10.40
C TYR A 324 11.41 9.12 10.08
N LEU A 325 11.34 7.86 10.49
CA LEU A 325 10.15 7.02 10.28
C LEU A 325 8.94 7.55 11.05
N ASP A 326 9.12 7.98 12.30
CA ASP A 326 8.04 8.51 13.14
C ASP A 326 7.52 9.86 12.60
N ALA A 327 8.44 10.76 12.21
CA ALA A 327 8.10 12.06 11.63
C ALA A 327 7.39 11.92 10.28
N THR A 328 7.78 10.93 9.48
CA THR A 328 7.17 10.70 8.15
C THR A 328 6.02 9.71 8.15
N LYS A 329 5.62 9.20 9.32
CA LYS A 329 4.64 8.10 9.47
C LYS A 329 4.94 6.90 8.57
N ARG A 330 6.23 6.61 8.36
CA ARG A 330 6.74 5.60 7.43
C ARG A 330 6.28 5.81 5.98
N ARG A 331 5.90 7.03 5.61
CA ARG A 331 5.46 7.34 4.25
C ARG A 331 6.50 8.17 3.47
N GLY A 332 7.64 8.49 4.07
CA GLY A 332 8.68 9.31 3.43
C GLY A 332 8.28 10.75 3.09
N ARG A 333 7.08 11.16 3.51
CA ARG A 333 6.57 12.53 3.41
C ARG A 333 6.43 13.12 4.81
N LEU A 334 6.43 14.43 4.95
CA LEU A 334 6.34 15.12 6.23
C LEU A 334 5.16 16.09 6.27
N PHE A 335 4.27 15.91 7.25
CA PHE A 335 3.29 16.91 7.65
C PHE A 335 3.74 17.61 8.94
N LEU A 336 4.21 18.85 8.79
CA LEU A 336 4.61 19.73 9.88
C LEU A 336 3.46 20.68 10.25
N TYR A 337 3.03 20.63 11.51
CA TYR A 337 2.13 21.60 12.11
C TYR A 337 2.94 22.76 12.73
N ALA A 338 2.74 23.97 12.24
CA ALA A 338 3.53 25.14 12.63
C ALA A 338 2.79 26.01 13.66
N GLY A 339 3.39 26.20 14.83
CA GLY A 339 2.93 27.08 15.92
C GLY A 339 3.92 28.18 16.28
N ASP A 340 4.92 28.46 15.42
CA ASP A 340 5.97 29.44 15.66
C ASP A 340 5.54 30.90 15.43
N GLN A 341 4.31 31.12 14.96
CA GLN A 341 3.89 32.41 14.44
C GLN A 341 3.64 33.48 15.53
N LYS A 342 3.59 33.09 16.82
CA LYS A 342 3.43 34.03 17.95
C LYS A 342 4.57 35.04 18.09
N ILE A 343 5.77 34.72 17.62
CA ILE A 343 6.85 35.72 17.48
C ILE A 343 6.81 36.35 16.09
N GLU A 344 6.68 35.54 15.03
CA GLU A 344 6.75 36.03 13.65
C GLU A 344 5.74 37.12 13.35
N HIS A 345 4.48 36.92 13.74
CA HIS A 345 3.36 37.79 13.41
C HIS A 345 2.71 38.43 14.65
N LEU A 346 3.36 38.33 15.81
CA LEU A 346 2.78 38.77 17.09
C LEU A 346 1.38 38.16 17.30
N ASN A 347 0.39 38.96 17.65
CA ASN A 347 -0.96 38.48 17.94
C ASN A 347 -1.91 38.49 16.71
N ASP A 348 -1.44 38.96 15.55
CA ASP A 348 -2.24 39.15 14.34
C ASP A 348 -2.81 37.82 13.82
N ASP A 349 -2.08 36.73 14.06
CA ASP A 349 -2.46 35.39 13.64
C ASP A 349 -3.38 34.66 14.65
N PHE A 350 -3.65 35.25 15.82
CA PHE A 350 -4.28 34.54 16.96
C PHE A 350 -5.51 35.23 17.54
N TYR A 351 -5.75 36.48 17.17
CA TYR A 351 -6.92 37.24 17.61
C TYR A 351 -7.32 38.29 16.59
N GLY A 352 -8.62 38.48 16.37
CA GLY A 352 -9.16 39.50 15.48
C GLY A 352 -9.85 38.92 14.25
N GLN A 353 -9.80 39.64 13.13
CA GLN A 353 -10.44 39.27 11.87
C GLN A 353 -9.43 39.03 10.75
N ILE A 354 -9.71 38.02 9.94
CA ILE A 354 -8.94 37.62 8.76
C ILE A 354 -9.88 37.51 7.55
N SER A 355 -9.32 37.26 6.37
CA SER A 355 -10.08 37.15 5.11
C SER A 355 -11.15 36.05 5.11
N THR A 356 -11.02 35.04 5.97
CA THR A 356 -11.96 33.92 6.09
C THR A 356 -12.96 34.06 7.24
N GLY A 357 -12.93 35.18 7.99
CA GLY A 357 -13.82 35.42 9.13
C GLY A 357 -13.09 35.83 10.40
N ALA A 358 -13.78 35.80 11.54
CA ALA A 358 -13.16 36.01 12.85
C ALA A 358 -12.31 34.81 13.25
N ILE A 359 -11.13 35.06 13.81
CA ILE A 359 -10.32 34.00 14.42
C ILE A 359 -11.06 33.50 15.68
N PRO A 360 -11.27 32.18 15.85
CA PRO A 360 -11.91 31.64 17.03
C PRO A 360 -11.19 32.05 18.32
N ILE A 361 -11.97 32.33 19.37
CA ILE A 361 -11.41 32.80 20.64
C ILE A 361 -10.43 31.80 21.27
N ASP A 362 -10.61 30.51 20.97
CA ASP A 362 -9.71 29.44 21.39
C ASP A 362 -8.26 29.74 21.02
N ASP A 363 -7.99 30.24 19.80
CA ASP A 363 -6.63 30.46 19.28
C ASP A 363 -5.89 31.63 19.98
N ALA A 364 -6.64 32.48 20.69
CA ALA A 364 -6.06 33.51 21.54
C ALA A 364 -5.31 32.93 22.75
N ASP A 365 -5.72 31.74 23.22
CA ASP A 365 -4.99 30.98 24.26
C ASP A 365 -3.89 30.13 23.60
N PRO A 366 -2.60 30.34 23.94
CA PRO A 366 -1.52 29.50 23.41
C PRO A 366 -1.69 28.00 23.66
N GLU A 367 -2.43 27.58 24.70
CA GLU A 367 -2.68 26.17 24.97
C GLU A 367 -3.46 25.47 23.83
N HIS A 368 -4.25 26.23 23.07
CA HIS A 368 -4.99 25.71 21.91
C HIS A 368 -4.08 24.98 20.91
N LEU A 369 -2.89 25.52 20.65
CA LEU A 369 -1.91 24.90 19.76
C LEU A 369 -1.48 23.51 20.24
N PHE A 370 -1.34 23.34 21.56
CA PHE A 370 -0.94 22.08 22.17
C PHE A 370 -2.08 21.06 22.23
N LYS A 371 -3.31 21.51 22.47
CA LYS A 371 -4.52 20.68 22.39
C LYS A 371 -4.67 20.09 20.99
N ILE A 372 -4.53 20.91 19.94
CA ILE A 372 -4.50 20.43 18.55
C ILE A 372 -3.37 19.41 18.35
N GLY A 373 -2.14 19.76 18.77
CA GLY A 373 -0.97 18.88 18.60
C GLY A 373 -1.16 17.50 19.25
N LYS A 374 -1.84 17.44 20.39
CA LYS A 374 -2.18 16.19 21.09
C LYS A 374 -3.27 15.40 20.40
N GLU A 375 -4.39 16.04 20.06
CA GLU A 375 -5.53 15.35 19.42
C GLU A 375 -5.23 14.91 17.98
N ALA A 376 -4.31 15.60 17.31
CA ALA A 376 -3.86 15.29 15.95
C ALA A 376 -2.51 14.57 15.91
N LYS A 377 -1.96 14.08 17.04
CA LYS A 377 -0.60 13.50 17.11
C LYS A 377 -0.36 12.34 16.14
N GLN A 378 -1.41 11.56 15.86
CA GLN A 378 -1.37 10.47 14.88
C GLN A 378 -1.18 11.03 13.47
N HIS A 379 -1.76 12.19 13.15
CA HIS A 379 -1.77 12.81 11.83
C HIS A 379 -0.57 13.71 11.54
N ILE A 380 0.11 14.26 12.54
CA ILE A 380 1.24 15.17 12.35
C ILE A 380 2.59 14.46 12.53
N GLY A 381 3.58 14.85 11.73
CA GLY A 381 4.98 14.46 11.88
C GLY A 381 5.70 15.28 12.94
N PHE A 382 5.49 16.60 12.91
CA PHE A 382 6.03 17.54 13.90
C PHE A 382 4.99 18.57 14.33
N PHE A 383 5.12 19.04 15.57
CA PHE A 383 4.62 20.33 16.01
C PHE A 383 5.80 21.28 16.25
N ALA A 384 5.95 22.27 15.37
CA ALA A 384 7.03 23.24 15.43
C ALA A 384 6.66 24.44 16.30
N ALA A 385 7.40 24.70 17.38
CA ALA A 385 7.19 25.83 18.28
C ALA A 385 8.50 26.28 18.93
N GLN A 386 8.55 27.52 19.45
CA GLN A 386 9.74 28.01 20.14
C GLN A 386 9.98 27.27 21.45
N TYR A 387 11.26 27.19 21.85
CA TYR A 387 11.72 26.59 23.11
C TYR A 387 10.88 27.03 24.32
N GLY A 388 10.70 28.34 24.52
CA GLY A 388 9.97 28.86 25.67
C GLY A 388 8.50 28.43 25.69
N LEU A 389 7.85 28.38 24.53
CA LEU A 389 6.45 27.96 24.44
C LEU A 389 6.32 26.47 24.78
N ILE A 390 7.21 25.62 24.24
CA ILE A 390 7.26 24.19 24.56
C ILE A 390 7.57 23.98 26.04
N ALA A 391 8.51 24.72 26.64
CA ALA A 391 8.86 24.58 28.05
C ALA A 391 7.69 24.89 29.00
N ARG A 392 6.76 25.79 28.61
CA ARG A 392 5.61 26.17 29.44
C ARG A 392 4.47 25.15 29.41
N TYR A 393 4.18 24.56 28.25
CA TYR A 393 3.02 23.69 28.06
C TYR A 393 3.38 22.22 27.85
N GLY A 394 4.56 21.92 27.34
CA GLY A 394 4.94 20.59 26.87
C GLY A 394 4.77 19.48 27.91
N LYS A 395 5.01 19.76 29.20
CA LYS A 395 4.82 18.77 30.27
C LYS A 395 3.40 18.24 30.37
N SER A 396 2.39 19.02 29.96
CA SER A 396 0.99 18.59 29.90
C SER A 396 0.67 17.79 28.63
N TYR A 397 1.58 17.76 27.66
CA TYR A 397 1.43 17.18 26.32
C TYR A 397 2.70 16.41 25.88
N PRO A 398 3.28 15.53 26.72
CA PRO A 398 4.60 14.95 26.47
C PRO A 398 4.69 14.07 25.23
N GLU A 399 3.56 13.56 24.74
CA GLU A 399 3.47 12.69 23.58
C GLU A 399 3.60 13.41 22.23
N VAL A 400 3.45 14.74 22.20
CA VAL A 400 3.45 15.52 20.96
C VAL A 400 4.87 15.52 20.36
N PRO A 401 5.05 15.23 19.06
CA PRO A 401 6.37 15.20 18.43
C PRO A 401 6.88 16.63 18.20
N TYR A 402 7.67 17.16 19.12
CA TYR A 402 8.13 18.54 19.09
C TYR A 402 9.32 18.75 18.15
N LEU A 403 9.24 19.81 17.35
CA LEU A 403 10.36 20.40 16.63
C LEU A 403 10.63 21.78 17.22
N VAL A 404 11.80 21.97 17.83
CA VAL A 404 12.12 23.26 18.48
C VAL A 404 12.54 24.26 17.42
N LYS A 405 11.74 25.32 17.26
CA LYS A 405 12.07 26.44 16.38
C LYS A 405 13.14 27.31 17.05
N MET A 406 14.36 27.24 16.53
CA MET A 406 15.57 27.78 17.16
C MET A 406 15.71 29.30 17.02
N ASN A 407 15.11 29.89 15.99
CA ASN A 407 15.15 31.32 15.74
C ASN A 407 13.78 31.87 15.34
N SER A 408 13.54 33.13 15.65
CA SER A 408 12.34 33.86 15.23
C SER A 408 12.59 35.36 15.21
N LYS A 409 11.78 36.10 14.43
CA LYS A 409 11.79 37.56 14.43
C LYS A 409 10.41 38.14 14.18
N SER A 410 10.05 39.22 14.87
CA SER A 410 8.77 39.89 14.60
C SER A 410 8.70 40.48 13.19
N HIS A 411 7.50 40.69 12.70
CA HIS A 411 7.25 41.31 11.40
C HIS A 411 7.19 42.84 11.44
N LEU A 412 7.49 43.47 12.59
CA LEU A 412 7.38 44.93 12.78
C LEU A 412 8.40 45.70 11.93
N VAL A 413 9.66 45.28 11.95
CA VAL A 413 10.71 45.87 11.10
C VAL A 413 10.54 45.32 9.70
N LYS A 414 10.12 46.18 8.77
CA LYS A 414 9.88 45.79 7.37
C LYS A 414 11.18 45.80 6.58
N THR A 415 11.25 45.00 5.52
CA THR A 415 12.42 44.91 4.62
C THR A 415 12.87 46.27 4.09
N LYS A 416 11.92 47.19 3.82
CA LYS A 416 12.23 48.55 3.37
C LYS A 416 13.12 49.31 4.37
N ASP A 417 12.87 49.11 5.67
CA ASP A 417 13.56 49.80 6.75
C ASP A 417 14.90 49.11 7.02
N ARG A 418 14.87 47.78 7.16
CA ARG A 418 16.06 46.95 7.39
C ARG A 418 15.83 45.55 6.83
N ASP A 419 16.86 45.00 6.21
CA ASP A 419 16.88 43.59 5.80
C ASP A 419 16.59 42.66 6.98
N PRO A 420 15.88 41.54 6.73
CA PRO A 420 15.45 40.65 7.78
C PRO A 420 16.64 39.87 8.37
N ILE A 421 16.62 39.69 9.68
CA ILE A 421 17.55 38.85 10.42
C ILE A 421 16.77 38.10 11.49
N SER A 422 17.08 36.83 11.68
CA SER A 422 16.51 35.96 12.71
C SER A 422 17.64 35.12 13.28
N THR A 423 18.18 35.50 14.43
CA THR A 423 19.27 34.76 15.10
C THR A 423 18.71 33.74 16.08
N GLN A 424 19.53 32.76 16.42
CA GLN A 424 19.22 31.74 17.41
C GLN A 424 18.83 32.35 18.77
N LEU A 425 17.73 31.85 19.36
CA LEU A 425 17.15 32.33 20.63
C LEU A 425 17.71 31.60 21.85
N VAL A 426 18.07 30.32 21.70
CA VAL A 426 18.59 29.42 22.75
C VAL A 426 19.65 28.52 22.14
N SER A 427 20.61 28.05 22.93
CA SER A 427 21.65 27.14 22.42
C SER A 427 21.06 25.76 22.06
N PHE A 428 21.80 24.97 21.28
CA PHE A 428 21.42 23.57 21.04
C PHE A 428 21.51 22.73 22.32
N ASP A 429 22.46 23.03 23.21
CA ASP A 429 22.60 22.37 24.51
C ASP A 429 21.36 22.58 25.39
N ASP A 430 20.71 23.75 25.32
CA ASP A 430 19.45 24.00 26.01
C ASP A 430 18.34 23.05 25.49
N VAL A 431 18.31 22.77 24.18
CA VAL A 431 17.35 21.84 23.58
C VAL A 431 17.62 20.41 24.03
N LEU A 432 18.89 19.98 24.09
CA LEU A 432 19.26 18.68 24.62
C LEU A 432 18.88 18.55 26.10
N ALA A 433 19.14 19.58 26.91
CA ALA A 433 18.74 19.62 28.30
C ALA A 433 17.22 19.53 28.46
N LEU A 434 16.45 20.24 27.62
CA LEU A 434 15.00 20.13 27.59
C LEU A 434 14.59 18.68 27.28
N LYS A 435 15.06 18.10 26.18
CA LYS A 435 14.74 16.72 25.79
C LYS A 435 15.05 15.72 26.90
N ASN A 436 16.26 15.76 27.45
CA ASN A 436 16.76 14.77 28.39
C ASN A 436 16.14 14.89 29.79
N ASN A 437 15.78 16.09 30.23
CA ASN A 437 15.32 16.33 31.61
C ASN A 437 13.80 16.42 31.74
N SER A 438 13.05 16.51 30.64
CA SER A 438 11.60 16.75 30.68
C SER A 438 10.74 15.55 30.31
N GLY A 439 11.31 14.53 29.64
CA GLY A 439 10.56 13.42 29.08
C GLY A 439 9.72 13.80 27.85
N LEU A 440 9.93 14.98 27.28
CA LEU A 440 9.23 15.43 26.07
C LEU A 440 9.77 14.73 24.82
N ASN A 441 8.86 14.42 23.90
CA ASN A 441 9.19 13.85 22.60
C ASN A 441 9.77 14.91 21.64
N VAL A 442 10.99 15.40 21.93
CA VAL A 442 11.71 16.34 21.09
C VAL A 442 12.50 15.57 20.01
N VAL A 443 12.04 15.70 18.77
CA VAL A 443 12.49 14.88 17.63
C VAL A 443 13.37 15.65 16.64
N GLY A 444 13.32 16.98 16.67
CA GLY A 444 14.09 17.80 15.75
C GLY A 444 14.17 19.27 16.12
N VAL A 445 14.87 20.03 15.29
CA VAL A 445 15.01 21.48 15.38
C VAL A 445 14.65 22.15 14.06
N GLY A 446 14.30 23.44 14.12
CA GLY A 446 13.96 24.22 12.93
C GLY A 446 14.61 25.59 12.92
N TYR A 447 15.04 26.05 11.74
CA TYR A 447 15.72 27.33 11.61
C TYR A 447 15.29 28.06 10.33
N THR A 448 15.11 29.38 10.41
CA THR A 448 14.74 30.24 9.27
C THR A 448 15.96 30.97 8.74
N ILE A 449 16.15 30.96 7.43
CA ILE A 449 17.21 31.68 6.71
C ILE A 449 16.54 32.62 5.71
N TYR A 450 16.96 33.89 5.72
CA TYR A 450 16.56 34.85 4.68
C TYR A 450 17.70 35.05 3.68
N VAL A 451 17.71 34.26 2.61
CA VAL A 451 18.72 34.35 1.54
C VAL A 451 18.56 35.68 0.80
N GLY A 452 19.66 36.34 0.48
CA GLY A 452 19.67 37.69 -0.11
C GLY A 452 19.38 38.84 0.87
N SER A 453 19.27 38.54 2.17
CA SER A 453 19.42 39.55 3.23
C SER A 453 20.90 39.91 3.38
N LYS A 454 21.22 41.17 3.69
CA LYS A 454 22.60 41.56 4.06
C LYS A 454 23.16 40.81 5.29
N TYR A 455 22.30 40.13 6.04
CA TYR A 455 22.65 39.31 7.21
C TYR A 455 22.70 37.80 6.90
N GLU A 456 22.62 37.39 5.63
CA GLU A 456 22.53 35.98 5.27
C GLU A 456 23.70 35.15 5.81
N CYS A 457 24.93 35.70 5.81
CA CYS A 457 26.12 34.99 6.29
C CYS A 457 25.99 34.55 7.76
N GLU A 458 25.38 35.39 8.60
CA GLU A 458 25.16 35.08 10.01
C GLU A 458 24.17 33.91 10.16
N MET A 459 23.04 33.97 9.44
CA MET A 459 22.02 32.92 9.46
C MET A 459 22.50 31.61 8.83
N LEU A 460 23.31 31.67 7.77
CA LEU A 460 23.91 30.50 7.13
C LEU A 460 24.91 29.82 8.07
N ALA A 461 25.75 30.59 8.78
CA ALA A 461 26.71 30.05 9.73
C ALA A 461 26.02 29.38 10.93
N GLU A 462 24.98 30.02 11.49
CA GLU A 462 24.17 29.44 12.56
C GLU A 462 23.45 28.16 12.10
N ALA A 463 22.82 28.19 10.92
CA ALA A 463 22.11 27.03 10.37
C ALA A 463 23.04 25.85 10.10
N GLY A 464 24.22 26.09 9.48
CA GLY A 464 25.18 25.03 9.20
C GLY A 464 25.71 24.36 10.47
N LYS A 465 25.99 25.14 11.52
CA LYS A 465 26.35 24.57 12.83
C LYS A 465 25.20 23.75 13.42
N LEU A 466 23.97 24.28 13.35
CA LEU A 466 22.80 23.63 13.92
C LEU A 466 22.46 22.30 13.22
N VAL A 467 22.62 22.19 11.90
CA VAL A 467 22.47 20.92 11.16
C VAL A 467 23.43 19.87 11.73
N ALA A 468 24.72 20.22 11.82
CA ALA A 468 25.74 19.30 12.33
C ALA A 468 25.44 18.87 13.78
N ASP A 469 25.01 19.80 14.64
CA ASP A 469 24.70 19.50 16.03
C ASP A 469 23.44 18.63 16.18
N ALA A 470 22.41 18.84 15.33
CA ALA A 470 21.22 18.00 15.27
C ALA A 470 21.54 16.56 14.84
N HIS A 471 22.28 16.39 13.74
CA HIS A 471 22.64 15.07 13.20
C HIS A 471 23.56 14.29 14.15
N LYS A 472 24.51 14.96 14.83
CA LYS A 472 25.31 14.36 15.91
C LYS A 472 24.49 13.74 17.03
N ASN A 473 23.25 14.18 17.20
CA ASN A 473 22.33 13.72 18.23
C ASN A 473 21.15 12.93 17.65
N GLY A 474 21.25 12.48 16.39
CA GLY A 474 20.21 11.72 15.68
C GLY A 474 18.87 12.46 15.57
N MET A 475 18.88 13.79 15.69
CA MET A 475 17.70 14.64 15.57
C MET A 475 17.53 15.10 14.13
N LEU A 476 16.28 15.34 13.74
CA LEU A 476 15.97 15.87 12.42
C LEU A 476 16.06 17.40 12.39
N ILE A 477 16.30 17.97 11.21
CA ILE A 477 16.32 19.41 11.00
C ILE A 477 15.48 19.85 9.79
N VAL A 478 14.67 20.88 10.03
CA VAL A 478 13.86 21.53 8.99
C VAL A 478 14.32 22.98 8.81
N LEU A 479 14.74 23.36 7.60
CA LEU A 479 15.12 24.73 7.29
C LEU A 479 13.98 25.46 6.57
N TRP A 480 13.57 26.61 7.08
CA TRP A 480 12.70 27.56 6.38
C TRP A 480 13.60 28.49 5.57
N VAL A 481 13.67 28.31 4.26
CA VAL A 481 14.51 29.15 3.40
C VAL A 481 13.62 30.08 2.59
N TYR A 482 13.65 31.35 2.95
CA TYR A 482 12.85 32.39 2.32
C TYR A 482 13.75 33.46 1.72
N PRO A 483 13.94 33.45 0.38
CA PRO A 483 14.60 34.56 -0.30
C PRO A 483 13.89 35.87 0.05
N ARG A 484 14.55 36.74 0.83
CA ARG A 484 14.00 38.00 1.31
C ARG A 484 15.11 38.95 1.74
N GLY A 485 15.07 40.17 1.22
CA GLY A 485 16.01 41.24 1.51
C GLY A 485 15.91 42.30 0.44
N LYS A 486 16.59 43.44 0.62
CA LYS A 486 16.64 44.50 -0.39
C LYS A 486 17.25 44.03 -1.72
N ALA A 487 18.04 42.96 -1.71
CA ALA A 487 18.63 42.37 -2.93
C ALA A 487 17.70 41.37 -3.65
N VAL A 488 16.58 40.98 -3.05
CA VAL A 488 15.64 40.01 -3.65
C VAL A 488 14.54 40.76 -4.39
N THR A 489 14.52 40.61 -5.71
CA THR A 489 13.61 41.34 -6.61
C THR A 489 12.19 40.77 -6.60
N ASP A 490 12.05 39.45 -6.49
CA ASP A 490 10.77 38.75 -6.40
C ASP A 490 10.90 37.54 -5.47
N GLU A 491 10.23 37.58 -4.32
CA GLU A 491 10.24 36.47 -3.35
C GLU A 491 9.47 35.22 -3.82
N LYS A 492 8.75 35.32 -4.95
CA LYS A 492 7.94 34.24 -5.54
C LYS A 492 8.50 33.74 -6.87
N ASP A 493 9.65 34.23 -7.31
CA ASP A 493 10.30 33.74 -8.52
C ASP A 493 10.70 32.25 -8.36
N PRO A 494 10.34 31.37 -9.31
CA PRO A 494 10.63 29.94 -9.21
C PRO A 494 12.13 29.62 -9.10
N HIS A 495 12.98 30.34 -9.83
CA HIS A 495 14.42 30.07 -9.88
C HIS A 495 15.09 30.50 -8.57
N ILE A 496 14.72 31.66 -8.03
CA ILE A 496 15.19 32.13 -6.73
C ILE A 496 14.75 31.18 -5.61
N ILE A 497 13.50 30.68 -5.65
CA ILE A 497 13.01 29.68 -4.69
C ILE A 497 13.80 28.36 -4.82
N ALA A 498 14.09 27.91 -6.03
CA ALA A 498 14.89 26.72 -6.26
C ALA A 498 16.32 26.86 -5.72
N GLY A 499 16.94 28.04 -5.89
CA GLY A 499 18.22 28.37 -5.26
C GLY A 499 18.16 28.25 -3.73
N GLY A 500 17.09 28.75 -3.10
CA GLY A 500 16.87 28.58 -1.66
C GLY A 500 16.74 27.12 -1.23
N ALA A 501 16.07 26.28 -2.02
CA ALA A 501 15.96 24.84 -1.76
C ALA A 501 17.34 24.14 -1.87
N GLY A 502 18.15 24.52 -2.87
CA GLY A 502 19.53 24.04 -3.02
C GLY A 502 20.46 24.46 -1.89
N VAL A 503 20.31 25.68 -1.35
CA VAL A 503 21.04 26.12 -0.14
C VAL A 503 20.77 25.19 1.04
N ALA A 504 19.53 24.79 1.28
CA ALA A 504 19.21 23.86 2.35
C ALA A 504 19.85 22.48 2.14
N CYS A 505 19.91 21.99 0.90
CA CYS A 505 20.64 20.77 0.55
C CYS A 505 22.14 20.89 0.85
N CYS A 506 22.75 22.03 0.52
CA CYS A 506 24.18 22.26 0.79
C CYS A 506 24.48 22.33 2.29
N LEU A 507 23.56 22.89 3.08
CA LEU A 507 23.68 22.90 4.54
C LEU A 507 23.42 21.54 5.18
N GLY A 508 22.83 20.59 4.45
CA GLY A 508 22.56 19.23 4.91
C GLY A 508 21.21 19.05 5.61
N ALA A 509 20.20 19.86 5.31
CA ALA A 509 18.90 19.72 5.95
C ALA A 509 18.15 18.44 5.54
N ASP A 510 17.38 17.85 6.45
CA ASP A 510 16.49 16.73 6.11
C ASP A 510 15.31 17.19 5.26
N PHE A 511 14.71 18.31 5.68
CA PHE A 511 13.61 18.95 4.95
C PHE A 511 13.83 20.45 4.82
N VAL A 512 13.33 21.01 3.72
CA VAL A 512 13.32 22.44 3.47
C VAL A 512 11.91 22.93 3.20
N LYS A 513 11.50 23.97 3.94
CA LYS A 513 10.28 24.71 3.66
C LYS A 513 10.62 25.95 2.85
N VAL A 514 10.00 26.04 1.67
CA VAL A 514 10.11 27.19 0.78
C VAL A 514 8.74 27.77 0.44
N ASN A 515 8.72 28.96 -0.16
CA ASN A 515 7.49 29.56 -0.68
C ASN A 515 6.98 28.79 -1.90
N TYR A 516 5.66 28.82 -2.11
CA TYR A 516 5.07 28.33 -3.37
C TYR A 516 5.26 29.38 -4.48
N PRO A 517 5.93 29.06 -5.59
CA PRO A 517 6.30 30.03 -6.60
C PRO A 517 5.10 30.53 -7.39
N LYS A 518 5.23 31.72 -7.97
CA LYS A 518 4.23 32.29 -8.88
C LYS A 518 4.95 32.98 -10.03
N LYS A 519 4.66 32.56 -11.25
CA LYS A 519 5.19 33.15 -12.49
C LYS A 519 4.05 33.35 -13.47
N GLU A 520 3.95 34.55 -14.03
CA GLU A 520 2.90 34.86 -15.01
C GLU A 520 3.00 33.93 -16.23
N GLY A 521 1.85 33.45 -16.71
CA GLY A 521 1.77 32.51 -17.83
C GLY A 521 2.22 31.08 -17.52
N SER A 522 2.48 30.72 -16.25
CA SER A 522 2.89 29.37 -15.86
C SER A 522 2.06 28.83 -14.69
N ALA A 523 1.77 27.52 -14.70
CA ALA A 523 1.15 26.85 -13.57
C ALA A 523 2.17 26.72 -12.43
N SER A 524 1.82 27.16 -11.22
CA SER A 524 2.71 27.12 -10.06
C SER A 524 3.20 25.70 -9.76
N GLU A 525 2.35 24.69 -9.93
CA GLU A 525 2.67 23.29 -9.67
C GLU A 525 3.77 22.74 -10.60
N GLU A 526 3.86 23.28 -11.82
CA GLU A 526 4.86 22.88 -12.81
C GLU A 526 6.20 23.57 -12.55
N VAL A 527 6.19 24.89 -12.33
CA VAL A 527 7.43 25.63 -12.07
C VAL A 527 8.03 25.30 -10.69
N PHE A 528 7.24 24.75 -9.78
CA PHE A 528 7.74 24.33 -8.46
C PHE A 528 8.61 23.07 -8.50
N LYS A 529 8.55 22.28 -9.59
CA LYS A 529 9.42 21.11 -9.79
C LYS A 529 10.91 21.48 -9.77
N GLU A 530 11.25 22.70 -10.20
CA GLU A 530 12.64 23.20 -10.17
C GLU A 530 13.20 23.20 -8.74
N ALA A 531 12.40 23.60 -7.75
CA ALA A 531 12.83 23.61 -6.35
C ALA A 531 13.02 22.19 -5.78
N VAL A 532 12.15 21.26 -6.16
CA VAL A 532 12.27 19.84 -5.77
C VAL A 532 13.55 19.23 -6.35
N LEU A 533 13.85 19.52 -7.62
CA LEU A 533 15.08 19.07 -8.27
C LEU A 533 16.33 19.67 -7.61
N ALA A 534 16.31 20.98 -7.33
CA ALA A 534 17.45 21.69 -6.71
C ALA A 534 17.76 21.21 -5.27
N ALA A 535 16.74 20.76 -4.53
CA ALA A 535 16.91 20.25 -3.17
C ALA A 535 17.57 18.86 -3.08
N GLY A 536 17.66 18.12 -4.18
CA GLY A 536 18.32 16.82 -4.22
C GLY A 536 17.74 15.81 -3.22
N ARG A 537 18.52 15.47 -2.17
CA ARG A 537 18.09 14.54 -1.11
C ARG A 537 17.36 15.20 0.06
N THR A 538 17.35 16.53 0.12
CA THR A 538 16.57 17.29 1.09
C THR A 538 15.12 17.34 0.65
N GLY A 539 14.22 16.92 1.54
CA GLY A 539 12.79 16.88 1.26
C GLY A 539 12.18 18.28 1.19
N VAL A 540 11.73 18.71 0.01
CA VAL A 540 10.96 19.97 -0.09
C VAL A 540 9.56 19.78 0.49
N ILE A 541 9.22 20.61 1.48
CA ILE A 541 7.86 20.73 2.01
C ILE A 541 7.29 22.10 1.67
N THR A 542 6.00 22.12 1.31
CA THR A 542 5.33 23.35 0.88
C THR A 542 4.83 24.20 2.05
N SER A 543 4.71 25.51 1.84
CA SER A 543 4.07 26.42 2.79
C SER A 543 2.55 26.36 2.71
N GLY A 544 1.87 26.29 3.87
CA GLY A 544 0.42 26.40 3.94
C GLY A 544 -0.16 27.78 3.63
N GLY A 545 0.67 28.83 3.56
CA GLY A 545 0.25 30.20 3.27
C GLY A 545 -0.63 30.86 4.34
N SER A 546 -1.28 31.97 3.98
CA SER A 546 -2.34 32.58 4.79
C SER A 546 -3.57 31.69 4.85
N SER A 547 -4.45 31.92 5.83
CA SER A 547 -5.73 31.22 5.91
C SER A 547 -6.56 31.47 4.65
N THR A 548 -7.06 30.39 4.05
CA THR A 548 -7.87 30.41 2.83
C THR A 548 -9.05 29.47 2.99
N ASP A 549 -9.93 29.43 2.00
CA ASP A 549 -10.91 28.36 1.86
C ASP A 549 -10.25 26.97 1.96
N VAL A 550 -10.92 26.04 2.63
CA VAL A 550 -10.38 24.72 2.95
C VAL A 550 -10.21 23.88 1.69
N ARG A 551 -11.19 23.93 0.77
CA ARG A 551 -11.10 23.19 -0.49
C ARG A 551 -9.95 23.72 -1.33
N ALA A 552 -9.85 25.03 -1.51
CA ALA A 552 -8.75 25.65 -2.24
C ALA A 552 -7.37 25.32 -1.64
N PHE A 553 -7.28 25.22 -0.31
CA PHE A 553 -6.07 24.79 0.37
C PHE A 553 -5.73 23.32 0.06
N LEU A 554 -6.70 22.40 0.16
CA LEU A 554 -6.49 20.96 -0.07
C LEU A 554 -6.16 20.67 -1.54
N ASP A 555 -6.83 21.35 -2.48
CA ASP A 555 -6.51 21.26 -3.92
C ASP A 555 -5.06 21.69 -4.18
N ARG A 556 -4.63 22.80 -3.59
CA ARG A 556 -3.25 23.29 -3.73
C ARG A 556 -2.25 22.32 -3.13
N LEU A 557 -2.53 21.79 -1.93
CA LEU A 557 -1.68 20.81 -1.26
C LEU A 557 -1.53 19.54 -2.12
N HIS A 558 -2.64 19.03 -2.65
CA HIS A 558 -2.65 17.88 -3.54
C HIS A 558 -1.78 18.13 -4.78
N LYS A 559 -1.95 19.27 -5.46
CA LYS A 559 -1.09 19.63 -6.60
C LYS A 559 0.39 19.71 -6.23
N GLN A 560 0.73 20.28 -5.08
CA GLN A 560 2.12 20.39 -4.62
C GLN A 560 2.76 19.02 -4.36
N VAL A 561 2.00 18.08 -3.79
CA VAL A 561 2.50 16.73 -3.49
C VAL A 561 2.55 15.85 -4.74
N HIS A 562 1.46 15.79 -5.52
CA HIS A 562 1.31 14.82 -6.61
C HIS A 562 1.76 15.33 -7.99
N ILE A 563 1.81 16.65 -8.20
CA ILE A 563 2.29 17.25 -9.46
C ILE A 563 3.70 17.78 -9.29
N SER A 564 3.96 18.62 -8.28
CA SER A 564 5.29 19.23 -8.10
C SER A 564 6.33 18.26 -7.56
N GLY A 565 5.92 17.20 -6.86
CA GLY A 565 6.82 16.21 -6.26
C GLY A 565 7.38 16.61 -4.89
N CYS A 566 6.73 17.55 -4.19
CA CYS A 566 7.10 17.86 -2.81
C CYS A 566 6.80 16.68 -1.88
N VAL A 567 7.62 16.49 -0.86
CA VAL A 567 7.48 15.39 0.10
C VAL A 567 6.72 15.84 1.35
N GLY A 568 5.69 16.67 1.18
CA GLY A 568 4.76 17.06 2.24
C GLY A 568 4.62 18.57 2.43
N ASN A 569 4.24 18.99 3.63
CA ASN A 569 3.75 20.33 3.91
C ASN A 569 4.06 20.84 5.32
N ALA A 570 4.06 22.16 5.45
CA ALA A 570 4.14 22.88 6.71
C ALA A 570 2.98 23.87 6.84
N THR A 571 2.00 23.54 7.69
CA THR A 571 0.73 24.28 7.84
C THR A 571 0.61 24.85 9.25
N GLY A 572 0.40 26.17 9.37
CA GLY A 572 0.12 26.85 10.64
C GLY A 572 -1.30 27.35 10.68
N ARG A 573 -1.51 28.65 10.41
CA ARG A 573 -2.81 29.34 10.38
C ARG A 573 -4.01 28.58 9.81
N ASN A 574 -3.86 27.86 8.70
CA ASN A 574 -4.97 27.09 8.11
C ASN A 574 -5.51 25.99 9.04
N ILE A 575 -4.77 25.62 10.09
CA ILE A 575 -5.16 24.71 11.16
C ILE A 575 -5.61 25.49 12.40
N HIS A 576 -4.71 26.27 13.03
CA HIS A 576 -4.98 26.82 14.36
C HIS A 576 -6.00 27.98 14.40
N GLN A 577 -6.27 28.65 13.28
CA GLN A 577 -7.33 29.67 13.20
C GLN A 577 -8.72 29.02 13.03
N LYS A 578 -8.96 27.89 13.70
CA LYS A 578 -10.21 27.11 13.70
C LYS A 578 -10.56 26.73 15.14
N THR A 579 -11.78 26.29 15.38
CA THR A 579 -12.13 25.68 16.67
C THR A 579 -11.28 24.42 16.87
N LEU A 580 -11.10 23.96 18.11
CA LEU A 580 -10.29 22.76 18.37
C LEU A 580 -10.78 21.56 17.55
N HIS A 581 -12.09 21.37 17.49
CA HIS A 581 -12.72 20.30 16.73
C HIS A 581 -12.43 20.39 15.22
N ASP A 582 -12.58 21.57 14.61
CA ASP A 582 -12.35 21.75 13.18
C ASP A 582 -10.86 21.74 12.83
N ALA A 583 -9.99 22.20 13.73
CA ALA A 583 -8.53 22.13 13.57
C ALA A 583 -8.05 20.67 13.53
N VAL A 584 -8.59 19.79 14.38
CA VAL A 584 -8.26 18.36 14.38
C VAL A 584 -8.75 17.66 13.11
N LYS A 585 -9.98 17.95 12.65
CA LYS A 585 -10.47 17.46 11.35
C LYS A 585 -9.63 17.97 10.18
N MET A 586 -9.19 19.23 10.24
CA MET A 586 -8.29 19.81 9.24
C MET A 586 -6.95 19.06 9.22
N CYS A 587 -6.37 18.72 10.37
CA CYS A 587 -5.17 17.89 10.42
C CYS A 587 -5.39 16.51 9.80
N ALA A 588 -6.54 15.86 10.07
CA ALA A 588 -6.86 14.57 9.46
C ALA A 588 -6.99 14.66 7.93
N ALA A 589 -7.67 15.70 7.42
CA ALA A 589 -7.80 15.96 5.98
C ALA A 589 -6.43 16.24 5.31
N VAL A 590 -5.58 17.04 5.93
CA VAL A 590 -4.21 17.32 5.46
C VAL A 590 -3.38 16.04 5.43
N ALA A 591 -3.49 15.20 6.46
CA ALA A 591 -2.79 13.92 6.53
C ALA A 591 -3.30 12.93 5.47
N ALA A 592 -4.58 12.94 5.14
CA ALA A 592 -5.13 12.10 4.08
C ALA A 592 -4.52 12.42 2.71
N VAL A 593 -4.34 13.71 2.39
CA VAL A 593 -3.63 14.10 1.16
C VAL A 593 -2.14 13.76 1.26
N THR A 594 -1.50 14.14 2.37
CA THR A 594 -0.04 14.05 2.51
C THR A 594 0.45 12.61 2.62
N TYR A 595 -0.13 11.83 3.52
CA TYR A 595 0.28 10.47 3.85
C TYR A 595 -0.60 9.40 3.21
N GLY A 596 -1.90 9.67 3.02
CA GLY A 596 -2.87 8.72 2.47
C GLY A 596 -2.98 8.76 0.94
N ASN A 597 -2.31 9.71 0.28
CA ASN A 597 -2.39 9.91 -1.17
C ASN A 597 -3.85 10.13 -1.67
N LYS A 598 -4.73 10.65 -0.80
CA LYS A 598 -6.15 10.87 -1.11
C LYS A 598 -6.36 12.19 -1.83
N ASP A 599 -7.36 12.20 -2.71
CA ASP A 599 -7.74 13.41 -3.46
C ASP A 599 -8.41 14.48 -2.56
N PRO A 600 -8.56 15.72 -3.06
CA PRO A 600 -9.18 16.80 -2.29
C PRO A 600 -10.67 16.58 -1.98
N ASP A 601 -11.41 15.82 -2.78
CA ASP A 601 -12.82 15.52 -2.52
C ASP A 601 -12.96 14.63 -1.29
N PHE A 602 -12.14 13.57 -1.21
CA PHE A 602 -12.07 12.69 -0.05
C PHE A 602 -11.58 13.44 1.21
N ALA A 603 -10.56 14.28 1.07
CA ALA A 603 -10.08 15.12 2.16
C ALA A 603 -11.16 16.10 2.68
N MET A 604 -12.02 16.63 1.80
CA MET A 604 -13.16 17.44 2.19
C MET A 604 -14.22 16.65 2.97
N LYS A 605 -14.52 15.41 2.58
CA LYS A 605 -15.41 14.53 3.34
C LYS A 605 -14.92 14.33 4.77
N ILE A 606 -13.62 14.12 4.95
CA ILE A 606 -13.00 14.03 6.28
C ILE A 606 -13.17 15.34 7.06
N TYR A 607 -12.91 16.48 6.42
CA TYR A 607 -13.05 17.78 7.06
C TYR A 607 -14.51 18.07 7.50
N ASN A 608 -15.48 17.67 6.68
CA ASN A 608 -16.90 17.79 6.97
C ASN A 608 -17.41 16.79 8.04
N GLY A 609 -16.59 15.79 8.41
CA GLY A 609 -16.97 14.74 9.34
C GLY A 609 -17.82 13.62 8.71
N GLU A 610 -17.82 13.52 7.39
CA GLU A 610 -18.51 12.48 6.63
C GLU A 610 -17.69 11.18 6.57
N GLU A 611 -16.36 11.28 6.67
CA GLU A 611 -15.41 10.17 6.62
C GLU A 611 -14.38 10.27 7.74
N VAL A 612 -13.80 9.14 8.13
CA VAL A 612 -12.72 9.08 9.14
C VAL A 612 -11.43 8.61 8.49
N PHE A 613 -10.35 9.37 8.67
CA PHE A 613 -9.01 8.98 8.20
C PHE A 613 -8.19 8.39 9.34
N GLN A 614 -7.64 7.19 9.12
CA GLN A 614 -6.67 6.54 10.00
C GLN A 614 -5.43 6.14 9.18
N LEU A 615 -4.26 6.19 9.80
CA LEU A 615 -2.94 6.07 9.16
C LEU A 615 -2.36 4.65 9.14
#